data_AF-X1HH84-F1
#
_entry.id   AF-X1HH84-F1
#
_cell.length_a   1.000
_cell.length_b   1.000
_cell.length_c   1.000
_cell.angle_alpha   90.00
_cell.angle_beta   90.00
_cell.angle_gamma   90.00
#
_symmetry.space_group_name_H-M   'P 1'
#
loop_
_entity.id
_entity.type
_entity.pdbx_description
1 polymer ?
#
loop_
_entity_poly.entity_id
_entity_poly.type
_entity_poly.pdbx_seq_one_letter_code
_entity_poly.pdbx_strand_id
1 'polypeptide(L)'
;EHQIAPSTEGMEFHGDTFPIDWEEYYESYQPPYELKIKGWNEDDTYPHTFDIFVAILPRKAIIALAIVDAIRGLFGVLLPKRIFTRSE
;
A
#
# COMPACT_ATOMS: atom_id res chain seq x y z
N GLU A 1 0.29 6.00 -20.23
CA GLU A 1 0.21 4.99 -19.16
C GLU A 1 0.88 5.59 -17.94
N HIS A 2 0.28 5.51 -16.75
CA HIS A 2 0.77 6.18 -15.54
C HIS A 2 0.89 5.17 -14.41
N GLN A 3 2.03 5.15 -13.72
CA GLN A 3 2.28 4.26 -12.60
C GLN A 3 1.62 4.82 -11.34
N ILE A 4 0.73 4.02 -10.75
CA ILE A 4 -0.01 4.38 -9.52
C ILE A 4 0.71 3.81 -8.29
N ALA A 5 1.27 2.61 -8.41
CA ALA A 5 1.89 1.88 -7.30
C ALA A 5 3.10 1.08 -7.81
N PRO A 6 4.26 1.16 -7.15
CA PRO A 6 4.66 2.22 -6.21
C PRO A 6 4.60 3.60 -6.88
N SER A 7 4.29 4.69 -6.16
CA SER A 7 4.14 6.02 -6.79
C SER A 7 5.43 6.68 -7.25
N THR A 8 6.59 6.15 -6.86
CA THR A 8 7.88 6.57 -7.40
C THR A 8 8.12 5.91 -8.74
N GLU A 9 8.32 6.72 -9.80
CA GLU A 9 8.56 6.21 -11.15
C GLU A 9 9.77 5.27 -11.20
N GLY A 10 9.56 4.10 -11.81
CA GLY A 10 10.61 3.08 -11.95
C GLY A 10 10.87 2.25 -10.68
N MET A 11 10.17 2.51 -9.57
CA MET A 11 10.15 1.56 -8.46
C MET A 11 9.21 0.39 -8.73
N GLU A 12 9.52 -0.74 -8.12
CA GLU A 12 8.79 -2.00 -8.22
C GLU A 12 8.58 -2.61 -6.84
N PHE A 13 7.50 -3.37 -6.70
CA PHE A 13 7.31 -4.23 -5.54
C PHE A 13 8.07 -5.53 -5.76
N HIS A 14 8.87 -5.91 -4.77
CA HIS A 14 9.47 -7.23 -4.67
C HIS A 14 9.27 -7.75 -3.25
N GLY A 15 8.94 -9.02 -3.13
CA GLY A 15 8.61 -9.65 -1.86
C GLY A 15 8.47 -11.15 -2.04
N ASP A 16 8.19 -11.83 -0.93
CA ASP A 16 8.02 -13.27 -0.90
C ASP A 16 6.78 -13.61 -0.06
N THR A 17 6.94 -14.36 1.03
CA THR A 17 5.83 -14.95 1.79
C THR A 17 4.93 -13.91 2.49
N PHE A 18 5.42 -12.69 2.70
CA PHE A 18 4.70 -11.66 3.46
C PHE A 18 3.91 -10.72 2.54
N PRO A 19 2.64 -10.42 2.87
CA PRO A 19 1.88 -9.40 2.17
C PRO A 19 2.58 -8.05 2.23
N ILE A 20 2.61 -7.36 1.09
CA ILE A 20 3.02 -5.96 1.02
C ILE A 20 1.74 -5.13 1.14
N ASP A 21 1.57 -4.48 2.29
CA ASP A 21 0.50 -3.51 2.48
C ASP A 21 0.96 -2.14 1.98
N TRP A 22 0.07 -1.46 1.28
CA TRP A 22 0.32 -0.18 0.62
C TRP A 22 -0.92 0.69 0.76
N GLU A 23 -0.81 1.70 1.61
CA GLU A 23 -1.88 2.64 1.90
C GLU A 23 -1.75 3.89 1.02
N GLU A 24 -2.11 3.79 -0.26
CA GLU A 24 -2.18 4.96 -1.12
C GLU A 24 -3.56 5.06 -1.77
N TYR A 25 -4.13 6.26 -1.62
CA TYR A 25 -5.43 6.59 -2.17
C TYR A 25 -5.25 7.31 -3.51
N TYR A 26 -5.76 6.71 -4.58
CA TYR A 26 -5.70 7.30 -5.93
C TYR A 26 -7.11 7.58 -6.47
N GLU A 27 -7.39 8.84 -6.77
CA GLU A 27 -8.65 9.25 -7.41
C GLU A 27 -8.52 9.19 -8.93
N SER A 28 -9.23 8.25 -9.56
CA SER A 28 -9.32 8.17 -11.02
C SER A 28 -10.50 9.01 -11.53
N TYR A 29 -10.19 10.12 -12.20
CA TYR A 29 -11.20 11.06 -12.72
C TYR A 29 -11.53 10.87 -14.20
N GLN A 30 -10.65 10.22 -14.96
CA GLN A 30 -10.75 10.13 -16.42
C GLN A 30 -10.83 8.67 -16.91
N PRO A 31 -11.68 8.37 -17.91
CA PRO A 31 -11.71 7.05 -18.54
C PRO A 31 -10.36 6.71 -19.19
N PRO A 32 -10.00 5.41 -19.33
CA PRO A 32 -10.89 4.25 -19.29
C PRO A 32 -11.15 3.59 -17.91
N TYR A 33 -10.76 4.17 -16.77
CA TYR A 33 -10.91 3.54 -15.44
C TYR A 33 -10.36 2.09 -15.37
N GLU A 34 -9.35 1.81 -16.19
CA GLU A 34 -8.68 0.51 -16.25
C GLU A 34 -7.43 0.53 -15.37
N LEU A 35 -7.27 -0.52 -14.58
CA LEU A 35 -6.03 -0.80 -13.86
C LEU A 35 -5.26 -1.87 -14.62
N LYS A 36 -3.99 -1.59 -14.90
CA LYS A 36 -3.07 -2.56 -15.50
C LYS A 36 -1.99 -2.94 -14.51
N ILE A 37 -1.79 -4.24 -14.36
CA ILE A 37 -0.71 -4.79 -13.56
C ILE A 37 0.44 -5.13 -14.51
N LYS A 38 1.65 -4.70 -14.16
CA LYS A 38 2.88 -5.09 -14.84
C LYS A 38 3.72 -5.87 -13.83
N GLY A 39 4.07 -7.08 -14.21
CA GLY A 39 4.96 -7.93 -13.44
C GLY A 39 5.80 -8.76 -14.41
N TRP A 40 6.96 -9.17 -13.94
CA TRP A 40 7.84 -10.10 -14.62
C TRP A 40 8.37 -11.08 -13.58
N ASN A 41 8.92 -12.17 -14.07
CA ASN A 41 9.68 -13.10 -13.26
C ASN A 41 11.05 -13.25 -13.89
N GLU A 42 12.08 -13.31 -13.05
CA GLU A 42 13.45 -13.61 -13.46
C GLU A 42 13.78 -15.09 -13.31
N ASP A 43 12.97 -15.84 -12.55
CA ASP A 43 13.08 -17.28 -12.38
C ASP A 43 12.19 -18.03 -13.40
N ASP A 44 12.66 -19.20 -13.84
CA ASP A 44 11.91 -20.16 -14.65
C ASP A 44 11.71 -21.52 -13.94
N THR A 45 12.21 -21.65 -12.71
CA THR A 45 12.23 -22.90 -11.95
C THR A 45 10.86 -23.28 -11.40
N TYR A 46 10.11 -22.31 -10.88
CA TYR A 46 8.80 -22.55 -10.25
C TYR A 46 7.72 -21.61 -10.78
N PRO A 47 6.45 -22.06 -10.92
CA PRO A 47 5.34 -21.16 -11.18
C PRO A 47 5.08 -20.24 -9.99
N HIS A 48 4.95 -18.94 -10.24
CA HIS A 48 4.59 -17.96 -9.21
C HIS A 48 3.15 -17.50 -9.40
N THR A 49 2.46 -17.26 -8.28
CA THR A 49 1.11 -16.70 -8.25
C THR A 49 1.09 -15.61 -7.20
N PHE A 50 0.43 -14.51 -7.49
CA PHE A 50 0.24 -13.41 -6.56
C PHE A 50 -1.23 -13.00 -6.57
N ASP A 51 -1.72 -12.59 -5.40
CA ASP A 51 -3.06 -12.07 -5.22
C ASP A 51 -3.01 -10.56 -5.05
N ILE A 52 -3.93 -9.84 -5.70
CA ILE A 52 -4.04 -8.38 -5.58
C ILE A 52 -5.43 -8.05 -5.05
N PHE A 53 -5.43 -7.26 -3.98
CA PHE A 53 -6.64 -6.74 -3.36
C PHE A 53 -6.76 -5.25 -3.69
N VAL A 54 -7.80 -4.89 -4.46
CA VAL A 54 -8.11 -3.48 -4.79
C VAL A 54 -9.40 -3.08 -4.10
N ALA A 55 -9.33 -2.09 -3.22
CA ALA A 55 -10.51 -1.53 -2.56
C ALA A 55 -11.02 -0.30 -3.32
N ILE A 56 -12.24 -0.39 -3.88
CA ILE A 56 -12.93 0.75 -4.48
C ILE A 56 -13.98 1.27 -3.49
N LEU A 57 -13.74 2.46 -2.95
CA LEU A 57 -14.56 3.04 -1.90
C LEU A 57 -15.37 4.25 -2.38
N PRO A 58 -16.62 4.42 -1.91
CA PRO A 58 -17.36 5.66 -2.14
C PRO A 58 -16.69 6.81 -1.38
N ARG A 59 -16.69 8.02 -1.95
CA ARG A 59 -16.03 9.22 -1.39
C ARG A 59 -16.28 9.45 0.11
N LYS A 60 -17.49 9.15 0.59
CA LYS A 60 -17.87 9.29 2.01
C LYS A 60 -17.09 8.36 2.94
N ALA A 61 -16.73 7.15 2.50
CA ALA A 61 -15.99 6.18 3.30
C ALA A 61 -14.52 6.58 3.46
N ILE A 62 -13.92 7.21 2.44
CA ILE A 62 -12.53 7.69 2.49
C ILE A 62 -12.36 8.80 3.54
N ILE A 63 -13.34 9.71 3.66
CA ILE A 63 -13.31 10.77 4.68
C ILE A 63 -13.25 10.16 6.09
N ALA A 64 -14.02 9.09 6.35
CA ALA A 64 -14.01 8.42 7.65
C ALA A 64 -12.65 7.76 7.93
N LEU A 65 -12.03 7.11 6.94
CA LEU A 65 -10.70 6.53 7.06
C LEU A 65 -9.64 7.60 7.34
N ALA A 66 -9.61 8.67 6.54
CA ALA A 66 -8.67 9.78 6.72
C ALA A 66 -8.78 10.44 8.12
N ILE A 67 -10.01 10.57 8.65
CA ILE A 67 -10.23 11.06 10.02
C ILE A 67 -9.68 10.07 11.05
N VAL A 68 -9.94 8.78 10.88
CA VAL A 68 -9.43 7.73 11.79
C VAL A 68 -7.90 7.69 11.78
N ASP A 69 -7.28 7.81 10.62
CA ASP A 69 -5.81 7.80 10.49
C ASP A 69 -5.19 9.06 11.09
N ALA A 70 -5.80 10.22 10.88
CA ALA A 70 -5.38 11.47 11.53
C ALA A 70 -5.50 11.38 13.06
N ILE A 71 -6.58 10.78 13.57
CA ILE A 71 -6.78 10.54 15.01
C ILE A 71 -5.71 9.58 15.54
N ARG A 72 -5.49 8.43 14.87
CA ARG A 72 -4.45 7.46 15.27
C ARG A 72 -3.06 8.07 15.24
N GLY A 73 -2.72 8.87 14.24
CA GLY A 73 -1.45 9.58 14.17
C GLY A 73 -1.27 10.53 15.35
N LEU A 74 -2.31 11.30 15.68
CA LEU A 74 -2.29 12.20 16.84
C LEU A 74 -2.13 11.45 18.18
N PHE A 75 -2.84 10.31 18.36
CA PHE A 75 -2.75 9.51 19.58
C PHE A 75 -1.47 8.64 19.65
N GLY A 76 -0.91 8.23 18.52
CA GLY A 76 0.34 7.47 18.42
C GLY A 76 1.56 8.31 18.79
N VAL A 77 1.54 9.63 18.53
CA VAL A 77 2.54 10.58 19.02
C VAL A 77 2.47 10.74 20.55
N LEU A 78 1.31 10.51 21.17
CA LEU A 78 1.09 10.68 22.61
C LEU A 78 1.40 9.43 23.46
N LEU A 79 1.66 8.28 22.84
CA LEU A 79 2.13 7.08 23.54
C LEU A 79 3.62 6.88 23.25
N PRO A 80 4.54 7.38 24.11
CA PRO A 80 5.94 7.05 23.96
C PRO A 80 6.07 5.53 24.05
N LYS A 81 6.54 4.91 22.95
CA LYS A 81 7.05 3.54 23.00
C LYS A 81 8.10 3.52 24.11
N ARG A 82 7.83 2.84 25.22
CA ARG A 82 8.83 2.59 26.28
C ARG A 82 9.94 1.77 25.64
N ILE A 83 11.00 2.45 25.21
CA ILE A 83 12.26 1.81 24.85
C ILE A 83 12.83 1.27 26.16
N PHE A 84 12.62 -0.03 26.40
CA PHE A 84 13.43 -0.76 27.36
C PHE A 84 14.82 -0.90 26.73
N THR A 85 15.75 -0.04 27.12
CA THR A 85 17.17 -0.32 26.93
C THR A 85 17.54 -1.47 27.86
N ARG A 86 17.81 -2.65 27.30
CA ARG A 86 18.59 -3.68 27.99
C ARG A 86 20.03 -3.52 27.51
N SER A 87 20.90 -3.05 28.39
CA SER A 87 22.34 -3.11 28.21
C SER A 87 22.81 -4.53 28.49
N GLU A 88 23.45 -5.17 27.52
CA GLU A 88 24.57 -6.08 27.73
C GLU A 88 25.64 -5.75 26.71
#